data_AF-A0A927FG49-F1
#
_entry.id   AF-A0A927FG49-F1
#
_cell.length_a   1.000
_cell.length_b   1.000
_cell.length_c   1.000
_cell.angle_alpha   90.00
_cell.angle_beta   90.00
_cell.angle_gamma   90.00
#
_symmetry.space_group_name_H-M   'P 1'
#
loop_
_entity.id
_entity.type
_entity.pdbx_description
1 polymer ?
#
loop_
_entity_poly.entity_id
_entity_poly.type
_entity_poly.pdbx_seq_one_letter_code
_entity_poly.pdbx_strand_id
1 'polypeptide(L)' 'MSKTPLSIDGLETVYDALATAIDQAGPDKAELFLVKLALLQANALGDEAQFSQQVHTALQDL' A
#
# COMPACT_ATOMS: atom_id res chain seq x y z
N MET A 1 -15.00 14.05 -4.24
CA MET A 1 -14.80 13.87 -2.80
C MET A 1 -13.32 14.03 -2.53
N SER A 2 -12.90 15.13 -1.91
CA SER A 2 -11.49 15.39 -1.60
C SER A 2 -11.01 14.35 -0.59
N LYS A 3 -10.09 13.47 -1.00
CA LYS A 3 -9.51 12.46 -0.12
C LYS A 3 -8.53 13.18 0.81
N THR A 4 -8.94 13.44 2.05
CA THR A 4 -8.03 14.00 3.06
C THR A 4 -6.91 12.98 3.27
N PRO A 5 -5.63 13.38 3.21
CA PRO A 5 -4.53 12.50 3.54
C PRO A 5 -4.71 11.96 4.97
N LEU A 6 -4.30 10.71 5.20
CA LEU A 6 -4.32 10.11 6.52
C LEU A 6 -3.50 10.98 7.50
N SER A 7 -4.04 11.21 8.69
CA SER A 7 -3.26 11.74 9.82
C SER A 7 -2.13 10.78 10.19
N ILE A 8 -1.13 11.25 10.93
CA ILE A 8 -0.01 10.42 11.40
C ILE A 8 -0.50 9.18 12.14
N ASP A 9 -1.43 9.31 13.10
CA ASP A 9 -2.04 8.15 13.78
C ASP A 9 -2.71 7.14 12.83
N GLY A 10 -3.29 7.65 11.73
CA GLY A 10 -3.89 6.82 10.70
C GLY A 10 -2.85 6.04 9.90
N LEU A 11 -1.71 6.67 9.61
CA LEU A 11 -0.57 6.02 8.97
C LEU A 11 0.06 4.96 9.89
N GLU A 12 0.19 5.24 11.18
CA GLU A 12 0.69 4.28 12.17
C GLU A 12 -0.21 3.04 12.27
N THR A 13 -1.53 3.24 12.29
CA THR A 13 -2.51 2.14 12.29
C THR A 13 -2.40 1.29 11.03
N VAL A 14 -2.24 1.93 9.85
CA VAL A 14 -2.08 1.21 8.58
C VAL A 14 -0.74 0.46 8.55
N TYR A 15 0.33 1.07 9.06
CA TYR A 15 1.65 0.45 9.13
C TYR A 15 1.65 -0.78 10.05
N ASP A 16 1.05 -0.68 11.24
CA ASP A 16 0.92 -1.81 12.18
C ASP A 16 0.11 -2.97 11.58
N ALA A 17 -0.99 -2.66 10.89
CA ALA A 17 -1.79 -3.65 10.18
C ALA A 17 -1.01 -4.32 9.04
N LEU A 18 -0.21 -3.54 8.29
CA LEU A 18 0.66 -4.06 7.24
C LEU A 18 1.74 -4.98 7.81
N ALA A 19 2.44 -4.56 8.87
CA ALA A 19 3.46 -5.35 9.54
C ALA A 19 2.91 -6.70 10.01
N THR A 20 1.76 -6.68 10.70
CA THR A 20 1.07 -7.90 11.15
C THR A 20 0.69 -8.81 9.98
N ALA A 21 0.21 -8.25 8.86
CA ALA A 21 -0.18 -9.04 7.70
C ALA A 21 1.03 -9.63 6.96
N ILE A 22 2.15 -8.91 6.88
CA ILE A 22 3.41 -9.40 6.32
C ILE A 22 3.94 -10.57 7.17
N ASP A 23 3.95 -10.44 8.49
CA ASP A 23 4.33 -11.51 9.42
C ASP A 23 3.45 -12.75 9.22
N GLN A 24 2.13 -12.56 9.08
CA GLN A 24 1.19 -13.65 8.86
C GLN A 24 1.36 -14.33 7.49
N ALA A 25 1.68 -13.56 6.44
CA ALA A 25 1.98 -14.12 5.12
C ALA A 25 3.25 -14.98 5.15
N GLY A 26 4.23 -14.58 5.97
CA GLY A 26 5.54 -15.21 6.07
C GLY A 26 6.51 -14.74 4.98
N PRO A 27 7.82 -14.96 5.18
CA PRO A 27 8.88 -14.39 4.33
C PRO A 27 8.78 -14.79 2.87
N ASP A 28 8.37 -16.04 2.56
CA ASP A 28 8.23 -16.53 1.19
C ASP A 28 7.04 -15.92 0.42
N LYS A 29 6.07 -15.32 1.13
CA LYS A 29 4.85 -14.77 0.53
C LYS A 29 4.65 -13.29 0.79
N ALA A 30 5.53 -12.64 1.55
CA ALA A 30 5.45 -11.22 1.85
C ALA A 30 5.38 -10.37 0.57
N GLU A 31 6.25 -10.62 -0.41
CA GLU A 31 6.25 -9.92 -1.69
C GLU A 31 4.95 -10.15 -2.47
N LEU A 32 4.48 -11.41 -2.56
CA LEU A 32 3.23 -11.76 -3.22
C LEU A 32 2.01 -11.09 -2.55
N PHE A 33 2.00 -11.03 -1.22
CA PHE A 33 0.98 -10.34 -0.45
C PHE A 33 0.97 -8.83 -0.75
N LEU A 34 2.13 -8.17 -0.71
CA LEU A 34 2.26 -6.74 -0.97
C LEU A 34 1.82 -6.39 -2.39
N VAL A 35 2.22 -7.17 -3.39
CA VAL A 35 1.77 -6.99 -4.78
C VAL A 35 0.25 -7.13 -4.87
N LYS A 36 -0.33 -8.16 -4.24
CA LYS A 36 -1.78 -8.37 -4.24
C LYS A 36 -2.53 -7.22 -3.56
N LEU A 37 -2.02 -6.72 -2.44
CA LEU A 37 -2.59 -5.57 -1.76
C LEU A 37 -2.51 -4.31 -2.64
N ALA A 38 -1.36 -4.06 -3.27
CA ALA A 38 -1.19 -2.92 -4.18
C ALA A 38 -2.18 -2.99 -5.37
N LEU A 39 -2.39 -4.17 -5.96
CA LEU A 39 -3.38 -4.35 -7.02
C LEU A 39 -4.82 -4.12 -6.55
N LEU A 40 -5.18 -4.55 -5.33
CA LEU A 40 -6.49 -4.25 -4.74
C LEU A 40 -6.68 -2.74 -4.56
N GLN A 41 -5.64 -2.03 -4.11
CA GLN A 41 -5.65 -0.58 -3.97
C GLN A 41 -5.73 0.13 -5.31
N ALA A 42 -5.03 -0.36 -6.35
CA ALA A 42 -5.13 0.15 -7.72
C ALA A 42 -6.58 0.02 -8.26
N ASN A 43 -7.21 -1.13 -8.01
CA ASN A 43 -8.61 -1.35 -8.41
C ASN A 43 -9.57 -0.44 -7.64
N ALA A 44 -9.35 -0.25 -6.33
CA ALA A 44 -10.14 0.67 -5.52
C ALA A 44 -9.92 2.15 -5.87
N LEU A 45 -8.71 2.50 -6.35
CA LEU A 45 -8.39 3.82 -6.87
C LEU A 45 -9.08 4.08 -8.21
N GLY A 46 -9.18 3.05 -9.06
CA GLY A 46 -9.85 3.11 -10.37
C GLY A 46 -9.10 3.94 -11.41
N ASP A 47 -7.82 4.27 -11.16
CA ASP A 47 -6.99 5.12 -12.01
C ASP A 47 -5.59 4.52 -12.14
N GLU A 48 -5.28 3.99 -13.33
CA GLU A 48 -4.00 3.34 -13.65
C GLU A 48 -2.83 4.33 -13.67
N ALA A 49 -3.06 5.58 -14.12
CA ALA A 49 -2.02 6.58 -14.25
C ALA A 49 -1.60 7.08 -12.87
N GLN A 50 -2.57 7.34 -11.99
CA GLN A 50 -2.32 7.70 -10.60
C GLN A 50 -1.60 6.58 -9.85
N PHE A 51 -1.98 5.32 -10.04
CA PHE A 51 -1.29 4.18 -9.42
C PHE A 51 0.15 4.05 -9.93
N SER A 52 0.37 4.16 -11.25
CA SER A 52 1.70 4.13 -11.86
C SER A 52 2.60 5.25 -11.32
N GLN A 53 2.05 6.46 -11.15
CA GLN A 53 2.77 7.57 -10.54
C GLN A 53 3.16 7.26 -9.09
N GLN A 54 2.24 6.69 -8.29
CA GLN A 54 2.54 6.30 -6.90
C GLN A 54 3.65 5.25 -6.83
N VAL A 55 3.66 4.27 -7.75
CA VAL A 55 4.73 3.28 -7.85
C VAL A 55 6.07 3.95 -8.13
N HIS A 56 6.12 4.89 -9.08
CA HIS A 56 7.36 5.61 -9.39
C HIS A 56 7.85 6.46 -8.21
N THR A 57 6.94 7.16 -7.53
CA THR A 57 7.28 7.93 -6.32
C THR A 57 7.82 7.02 -5.21
N ALA A 58 7.20 5.87 -4.98
CA ALA A 58 7.67 4.92 -3.96
C ALA A 58 9.07 4.37 -4.29
N LEU A 59 9.40 4.15 -5.56
CA LEU A 59 10.74 3.73 -5.99
C LEU A 59 11.81 4.81 -5.81
N GLN A 60 11.44 6.09 -5.81
CA GLN A 60 12.38 7.20 -5.62
C GLN A 60 12.70 7.45 -4.14
N ASP A 61 11.82 7.02 -3.22
CA ASP A 61 11.90 7.27 -1.77
C ASP A 61 12.23 5.99 -0.97
N LEU A 62 12.71 4.94 -1.66
CA LEU A 62 12.94 3.60 -1.10
C LEU A 62 14.20 3.50 -0.22
#